data_AF-A0ABD2GNR4-F1
#
_entry.id   AF-A0ABD2GNR4-F1
#
_cell.length_a   1.000
_cell.length_b   1.000
_cell.length_c   1.000
_cell.angle_alpha   90.00
_cell.angle_beta   90.00
_cell.angle_gamma   90.00
#
_symmetry.space_group_name_H-M   'P 1'
#
loop_
_entity.id
_entity.type
_entity.pdbx_description
1 polymer ?
#
loop_
_entity_poly.entity_id
_entity_poly.type
_entity_poly.pdbx_seq_one_letter_code
_entity_poly.pdbx_strand_id
1 'polypeptide(L)'
;MADPAEPAPGSMQDEKKEGINDAELALKGINMLLNNGFKESDELFKLYRNHSPLMSFGASFVSFLNAMMTFEEEKMQMAFEDLKATERLCESENTGVIETIKNKLKRSMDSQRSRVAAMNRLQRQIIIADCQVYLAVLSFIKQELSSYIKGGWILRKAWKMYNKCYSDITHLQEGSRRRASQQQAAAPPSLSSSDASHHSRSSSPGPSPSLRPDDISPEALDRLKGSVSFGYGLFHLCISMVPPHLLKIVNLLGFPGDRLQGLSALTYASESKDMKAPLATLALLWYHTVVQPFFALDGSDTQAGLMEAKSILQQREAIYPNSSLFMFFKGRVQRLECQISSALTSFRDALELASDQREIQHVCLYEIGWCSMIELSYREAYRAFRATEDGVSLVPVLLRLFNWSVQRSHR
;
A
#
# COMPACT_ATOMS: atom_id res chain seq x y z
N MET A 1 3.94 -7.17 -68.03
CA MET A 1 2.85 -6.97 -67.06
C MET A 1 3.31 -7.63 -65.78
N ALA A 2 3.77 -6.82 -64.83
CA ALA A 2 4.39 -7.28 -63.60
C ALA A 2 3.32 -7.41 -62.50
N ASP A 3 3.37 -8.51 -61.75
CA ASP A 3 2.52 -8.80 -60.60
C ASP A 3 2.65 -7.74 -59.49
N PRO A 4 1.57 -7.42 -58.74
CA PRO A 4 1.64 -6.56 -57.58
C PRO A 4 2.22 -7.32 -56.38
N ALA A 5 3.30 -6.76 -55.81
CA ALA A 5 3.99 -7.29 -54.63
C ALA A 5 3.11 -7.22 -53.36
N GLU A 6 3.14 -8.29 -52.57
CA GLU A 6 2.58 -8.36 -51.21
C GLU A 6 3.24 -7.33 -50.27
N PRO A 7 2.49 -6.71 -49.34
CA PRO A 7 3.07 -5.86 -48.32
C PRO A 7 3.72 -6.70 -47.22
N ALA A 8 4.96 -6.36 -46.87
CA ALA A 8 5.72 -6.98 -45.79
C ALA A 8 5.04 -6.78 -44.41
N PRO A 9 5.09 -7.79 -43.51
CA PRO A 9 4.54 -7.68 -42.17
C PRO A 9 5.54 -6.97 -41.26
N GLY A 10 5.40 -5.65 -41.13
CA GLY A 10 6.34 -4.86 -40.33
C GLY A 10 5.98 -3.39 -40.23
N SER A 11 4.76 -3.06 -39.84
CA SER A 11 4.37 -1.67 -39.57
C SER A 11 3.16 -1.52 -38.62
N MET A 12 3.04 -2.39 -37.61
CA MET A 12 2.07 -2.21 -36.52
C MET A 12 2.72 -2.16 -35.13
N GLN A 13 3.98 -1.72 -35.04
CA GLN A 13 4.66 -1.49 -33.76
C GLN A 13 5.41 -0.16 -33.77
N ASP A 14 4.74 0.95 -34.08
CA ASP A 14 5.33 2.28 -33.81
C ASP A 14 4.30 3.39 -33.52
N GLU A 15 3.07 3.04 -33.13
CA GLU A 15 2.04 4.01 -32.73
C GLU A 15 1.46 3.69 -31.35
N LYS A 16 2.19 4.10 -30.30
CA LYS A 16 1.77 4.56 -28.95
C LYS A 16 2.87 4.27 -27.91
N LYS A 17 3.92 5.08 -27.91
CA LYS A 17 4.70 5.36 -26.69
C LYS A 17 4.24 6.71 -26.12
N GLU A 18 2.97 6.78 -25.72
CA GLU A 18 2.64 7.67 -24.60
C GLU A 18 3.44 7.15 -23.41
N GLY A 19 4.24 8.00 -22.77
CA GLY A 19 5.12 7.59 -21.67
C GLY A 19 4.29 6.92 -20.57
N ILE A 20 4.53 5.61 -20.36
CA ILE A 20 3.79 4.84 -19.37
C ILE A 20 4.13 5.39 -17.98
N ASN A 21 3.10 5.82 -17.25
CA ASN A 21 3.26 6.26 -15.87
C ASN A 21 3.21 5.04 -14.94
N ASP A 22 4.39 4.51 -14.60
CA ASP A 22 4.53 3.32 -13.75
C ASP A 22 3.78 3.41 -12.43
N ALA A 23 3.71 4.61 -11.82
CA ALA A 23 3.03 4.79 -10.54
C ALA A 23 1.51 4.59 -10.68
N GLU A 24 0.93 5.15 -11.73
CA GLU A 24 -0.49 5.01 -12.04
C GLU A 24 -0.81 3.57 -12.45
N LEU A 25 0.07 2.96 -13.25
CA LEU A 25 -0.07 1.57 -13.68
C LEU A 25 0.02 0.58 -12.51
N ALA A 26 0.96 0.79 -11.59
CA ALA A 26 1.09 0.00 -10.37
C ALA A 26 -0.13 0.15 -9.46
N LEU A 27 -0.65 1.37 -9.27
CA LEU A 27 -1.88 1.61 -8.53
C LEU A 27 -3.08 0.93 -9.19
N LYS A 28 -3.20 0.99 -10.53
CA LYS A 28 -4.22 0.28 -11.29
C LYS A 28 -4.17 -1.22 -11.06
N GLY A 29 -2.98 -1.83 -11.07
CA GLY A 29 -2.80 -3.24 -10.76
C GLY A 29 -3.32 -3.61 -9.37
N ILE A 30 -2.97 -2.84 -8.33
CA ILE A 30 -3.48 -3.09 -6.98
C ILE A 30 -5.00 -2.90 -6.88
N ASN A 31 -5.56 -1.91 -7.57
CA ASN A 31 -7.01 -1.71 -7.60
C ASN A 31 -7.75 -2.84 -8.32
N MET A 32 -7.15 -3.46 -9.36
CA MET A 32 -7.68 -4.68 -9.98
C MET A 32 -7.73 -5.81 -8.95
N LEU A 33 -6.61 -6.04 -8.24
CA LEU A 33 -6.52 -7.07 -7.22
C LEU A 33 -7.60 -6.92 -6.14
N LEU A 34 -7.82 -5.70 -5.64
CA LEU A 34 -8.84 -5.45 -4.61
C LEU A 34 -10.29 -5.50 -5.14
N ASN A 35 -10.50 -5.33 -6.44
CA ASN A 35 -11.80 -5.49 -7.10
C ASN A 35 -12.00 -6.92 -7.65
N ASN A 36 -11.43 -7.92 -6.96
CA ASN A 36 -11.48 -9.34 -7.30
C ASN A 36 -10.80 -9.74 -8.62
N GLY A 37 -10.11 -8.81 -9.30
CA GLY A 37 -9.38 -9.03 -10.55
C GLY A 37 -7.94 -9.49 -10.32
N PHE A 38 -7.76 -10.64 -9.67
CA PHE A 38 -6.43 -11.16 -9.32
C PHE A 38 -5.62 -11.58 -10.54
N LYS A 39 -6.27 -12.20 -11.54
CA LYS A 39 -5.62 -12.66 -12.77
C LYS A 39 -5.15 -11.46 -13.61
N GLU A 40 -6.02 -10.48 -13.76
CA GLU A 40 -5.79 -9.23 -14.49
C GLU A 40 -4.65 -8.42 -13.85
N SER A 41 -4.63 -8.34 -12.52
CA SER A 41 -3.53 -7.73 -11.78
C SER A 41 -2.20 -8.46 -12.02
N ASP A 42 -2.20 -9.80 -11.92
CA ASP A 42 -1.01 -10.63 -12.11
C ASP A 42 -0.45 -10.50 -13.55
N GLU A 43 -1.32 -10.56 -14.56
CA GLU A 43 -0.97 -10.37 -15.96
C GLU A 43 -0.35 -8.98 -16.21
N LEU A 44 -0.96 -7.92 -15.65
CA LEU A 44 -0.45 -6.56 -15.75
C LEU A 44 0.97 -6.46 -15.15
N PHE A 45 1.17 -6.95 -13.94
CA PHE A 45 2.50 -6.87 -13.31
C PHE A 45 3.54 -7.75 -13.99
N LYS A 46 3.16 -8.91 -14.52
CA LYS A 46 4.07 -9.77 -15.32
C LYS A 46 4.49 -9.08 -16.61
N LEU A 47 3.55 -8.46 -17.32
CA LEU A 47 3.83 -7.75 -18.58
C LEU A 47 4.86 -6.63 -18.40
N TYR A 48 4.76 -5.89 -17.30
CA TYR A 48 5.63 -4.74 -17.02
C TYR A 48 6.74 -5.01 -16.00
N ARG A 49 6.96 -6.27 -15.60
CA ARG A 49 7.92 -6.64 -14.55
C ARG A 49 9.32 -6.09 -14.75
N ASN A 50 9.77 -6.04 -16.00
CA ASN A 50 11.11 -5.58 -16.39
C ASN A 50 11.14 -4.10 -16.82
N HIS A 51 10.03 -3.37 -16.72
CA HIS A 51 9.93 -1.98 -17.14
C HIS A 51 10.61 -1.03 -16.14
N SER A 52 10.40 -1.26 -14.84
CA SER A 52 11.00 -0.45 -13.79
C SER A 52 11.06 -1.17 -12.44
N PRO A 53 11.83 -0.67 -11.46
CA PRO A 53 11.85 -1.25 -10.12
C PRO A 53 10.49 -1.27 -9.43
N LEU A 54 9.62 -0.28 -9.72
CA LEU A 54 8.28 -0.22 -9.14
C LEU A 54 7.39 -1.33 -9.68
N MET A 55 7.43 -1.56 -11.00
CA MET A 55 6.68 -2.65 -11.62
C MET A 55 7.24 -4.02 -11.26
N SER A 56 8.56 -4.16 -11.16
CA SER A 56 9.23 -5.35 -10.62
C SER A 56 8.76 -5.65 -9.19
N PHE A 57 8.70 -4.62 -8.34
CA PHE A 57 8.18 -4.74 -6.98
C PHE A 57 6.71 -5.16 -6.95
N GLY A 58 5.85 -4.56 -7.78
CA GLY A 58 4.45 -4.96 -7.86
C GLY A 58 4.26 -6.42 -8.24
N ALA A 59 5.04 -6.92 -9.20
CA ALA A 59 5.03 -8.34 -9.57
C ALA A 59 5.48 -9.24 -8.41
N SER A 60 6.58 -8.88 -7.73
CA SER A 60 7.07 -9.61 -6.55
C SER A 60 6.08 -9.55 -5.38
N PHE A 61 5.33 -8.46 -5.23
CA PHE A 61 4.27 -8.32 -4.24
C PHE A 61 3.08 -9.24 -4.54
N VAL A 62 2.66 -9.35 -5.80
CA VAL A 62 1.61 -10.31 -6.21
C VAL A 62 2.06 -11.76 -5.96
N SER A 63 3.29 -12.11 -6.34
CA SER A 63 3.88 -13.42 -6.01
C SER A 63 3.87 -13.69 -4.50
N PHE A 64 4.25 -12.69 -3.69
CA PHE A 64 4.20 -12.76 -2.22
C PHE A 64 2.78 -12.97 -1.70
N LEU A 65 1.78 -12.20 -2.16
CA LEU A 65 0.39 -12.38 -1.75
C LEU A 65 -0.12 -13.78 -2.10
N ASN A 66 0.16 -14.27 -3.31
CA ASN A 66 -0.23 -15.61 -3.74
C ASN A 66 0.38 -16.69 -2.83
N ALA A 67 1.69 -16.57 -2.52
CA ALA A 67 2.35 -17.48 -1.59
C ALA A 67 1.75 -17.45 -0.17
N MET A 68 1.40 -16.26 0.32
CA MET A 68 0.75 -16.08 1.62
C MET A 68 -0.65 -16.69 1.67
N MET A 69 -1.38 -16.64 0.57
CA MET A 69 -2.74 -17.16 0.46
C MET A 69 -2.74 -18.68 0.35
N THR A 70 -1.94 -19.26 -0.55
CA THR A 70 -2.02 -20.72 -0.77
C THR A 70 -1.17 -21.54 0.20
N PHE A 71 -0.16 -20.93 0.82
CA PHE A 71 0.78 -21.60 1.72
C PHE A 71 1.53 -22.77 1.07
N GLU A 72 1.68 -22.76 -0.26
CA GLU A 72 2.45 -23.75 -1.02
C GLU A 72 3.94 -23.42 -0.94
N GLU A 73 4.78 -24.43 -0.67
CA GLU A 73 6.22 -24.23 -0.47
C GLU A 73 6.91 -23.71 -1.74
N GLU A 74 6.49 -24.19 -2.90
CA GLU A 74 6.98 -23.76 -4.21
C GLU A 74 6.67 -22.27 -4.45
N LYS A 75 5.45 -21.82 -4.12
CA LYS A 75 5.05 -20.42 -4.26
C LYS A 75 5.78 -19.53 -3.26
N MET A 76 5.99 -19.99 -2.03
CA MET A 76 6.80 -19.27 -1.03
C MET A 76 8.25 -19.11 -1.50
N GLN A 77 8.84 -20.15 -2.09
CA GLN A 77 10.19 -20.09 -2.64
C GLN A 77 10.27 -19.15 -3.86
N MET A 78 9.29 -19.21 -4.76
CA MET A 78 9.19 -18.29 -5.90
C MET A 78 9.07 -16.83 -5.45
N ALA A 79 8.19 -16.55 -4.47
CA ALA A 79 8.06 -15.21 -3.89
C ALA A 79 9.37 -14.72 -3.25
N PHE A 80 10.09 -15.60 -2.55
CA PHE A 80 11.40 -15.27 -1.98
C PHE A 80 12.41 -14.88 -3.06
N GLU A 81 12.49 -15.64 -4.15
CA GLU A 81 13.40 -15.38 -5.28
C GLU A 81 13.06 -14.08 -6.00
N ASP A 82 11.77 -13.85 -6.24
CA ASP A 82 11.23 -12.64 -6.85
C ASP A 82 11.59 -11.39 -6.03
N LEU A 83 11.35 -11.42 -4.71
CA LEU A 83 11.70 -10.31 -3.82
C LEU A 83 13.21 -10.06 -3.83
N LYS A 84 14.03 -11.11 -3.82
CA LYS A 84 15.49 -10.99 -3.90
C LYS A 84 15.97 -10.43 -5.24
N ALA A 85 15.32 -10.77 -6.34
CA ALA A 85 15.62 -10.19 -7.65
C ALA A 85 15.30 -8.69 -7.69
N THR A 86 14.14 -8.28 -7.16
CA THR A 86 13.76 -6.86 -7.03
C THR A 86 14.72 -6.08 -6.14
N GLU A 87 15.20 -6.66 -5.02
CA GLU A 87 16.22 -6.02 -4.17
C GLU A 87 17.51 -5.75 -4.95
N ARG A 88 18.03 -6.76 -5.67
CA ARG A 88 19.25 -6.61 -6.47
C ARG A 88 19.10 -5.55 -7.56
N LEU A 89 17.94 -5.46 -8.20
CA LEU A 89 17.61 -4.42 -9.18
C LEU A 89 17.65 -3.01 -8.56
N CYS A 90 17.23 -2.88 -7.29
CA CYS A 90 17.29 -1.61 -6.57
C CYS A 90 18.71 -1.25 -6.11
N GLU A 91 19.55 -2.24 -5.79
CA GLU A 91 20.92 -2.07 -5.33
C GLU A 91 21.92 -1.79 -6.47
N SER A 92 21.78 -2.44 -7.63
CA SER A 92 22.75 -2.37 -8.73
C SER A 92 22.95 -0.97 -9.31
N GLU A 93 21.89 -0.15 -9.35
CA GLU A 93 21.98 1.24 -9.80
C GLU A 93 22.54 2.21 -8.74
N ASN A 94 22.62 1.79 -7.48
CA ASN A 94 23.18 2.60 -6.41
C ASN A 94 24.73 2.61 -6.47
N THR A 95 25.33 1.57 -7.06
CA THR A 95 26.79 1.41 -7.15
C THR A 95 27.42 2.25 -8.28
N GLY A 96 26.71 2.44 -9.40
CA GLY A 96 27.22 3.20 -10.56
C GLY A 96 27.35 4.72 -10.34
N VAL A 97 26.76 5.25 -9.26
CA VAL A 97 26.80 6.70 -8.95
C VAL A 97 28.00 7.07 -8.07
N ILE A 98 28.55 6.13 -7.30
CA ILE A 98 29.70 6.41 -6.40
C ILE A 98 31.00 6.66 -7.20
N GLU A 99 31.15 6.07 -8.38
CA GLU A 99 32.31 6.34 -9.26
C GLU A 99 32.25 7.69 -10.01
N THR A 100 31.06 8.27 -10.19
CA THR A 100 30.88 9.47 -11.01
C THR A 100 30.95 10.77 -10.18
N ILE A 101 30.81 10.71 -8.85
CA ILE A 101 30.82 11.88 -7.95
C ILE A 101 32.20 12.55 -7.87
N LYS A 102 33.28 11.91 -8.34
CA LYS A 102 34.61 12.53 -8.34
C LYS A 102 34.78 13.65 -9.37
N ASN A 103 33.93 13.71 -10.41
CA ASN A 103 34.07 14.66 -11.51
C ASN A 103 32.72 15.26 -11.93
N LYS A 104 32.23 16.31 -11.25
CA LYS A 104 31.49 17.46 -11.86
C LYS A 104 30.85 18.34 -10.78
N LEU A 105 31.58 19.38 -10.43
CA LEU A 105 31.09 20.57 -9.74
C LEU A 105 30.85 21.66 -10.81
N LYS A 106 29.72 21.65 -11.52
CA LYS A 106 29.33 22.79 -12.39
C LYS A 106 27.84 23.12 -12.30
N ARG A 107 27.57 24.09 -11.42
CA ARG A 107 26.28 24.67 -11.02
C ARG A 107 25.28 24.98 -12.15
N SER A 108 24.02 24.78 -11.77
CA SER A 108 22.75 25.41 -12.23
C SER A 108 21.83 24.63 -13.19
N MET A 109 22.33 23.68 -13.99
CA MET A 109 21.48 22.61 -14.60
C MET A 109 21.53 21.30 -13.79
N ASP A 110 22.45 21.22 -12.82
CA ASP A 110 22.69 20.04 -11.97
C ASP A 110 21.66 19.85 -10.84
N SER A 111 20.91 20.89 -10.44
CA SER A 111 19.99 20.81 -9.30
C SER A 111 18.75 19.96 -9.59
N GLN A 112 18.23 20.01 -10.82
CA GLN A 112 17.03 19.27 -11.20
C GLN A 112 17.30 17.78 -11.40
N ARG A 113 18.36 17.45 -12.15
CA ARG A 113 18.83 16.08 -12.31
C ARG A 113 19.18 15.44 -10.97
N SER A 114 19.77 16.23 -10.05
CA SER A 114 20.04 15.81 -8.68
C SER A 114 18.77 15.50 -7.88
N ARG A 115 17.70 16.30 -8.00
CA ARG A 115 16.41 16.06 -7.32
C ARG A 115 15.66 14.84 -7.86
N VAL A 116 15.58 14.67 -9.17
CA VAL A 116 14.97 13.47 -9.78
C VAL A 116 15.74 12.21 -9.38
N ALA A 117 17.08 12.27 -9.42
CA ALA A 117 17.92 11.18 -8.94
C ALA A 117 17.71 10.89 -7.44
N ALA A 118 17.53 11.92 -6.61
CA ALA A 118 17.23 11.76 -5.19
C ALA A 118 15.88 11.06 -4.96
N MET A 119 14.84 11.43 -5.71
CA MET A 119 13.53 10.78 -5.63
C MET A 119 13.58 9.31 -6.09
N ASN A 120 14.27 9.03 -7.19
CA ASN A 120 14.47 7.66 -7.66
C ASN A 120 15.24 6.81 -6.64
N ARG A 121 16.27 7.40 -6.00
CA ARG A 121 17.02 6.74 -4.92
C ARG A 121 16.13 6.43 -3.72
N LEU A 122 15.29 7.39 -3.30
CA LEU A 122 14.35 7.21 -2.19
C LEU A 122 13.30 6.13 -2.53
N GLN A 123 12.77 6.10 -3.74
CA GLN A 123 11.84 5.06 -4.19
C GLN A 123 12.48 3.67 -4.12
N ARG A 124 13.71 3.52 -4.61
CA ARG A 124 14.46 2.25 -4.51
C ARG A 124 14.71 1.84 -3.06
N GLN A 125 15.03 2.80 -2.18
CA GLN A 125 15.21 2.52 -0.76
C GLN A 125 13.92 2.07 -0.08
N ILE A 126 12.77 2.66 -0.44
CA ILE A 126 11.46 2.22 0.06
C ILE A 126 11.18 0.80 -0.44
N ILE A 127 11.37 0.51 -1.73
CA ILE A 127 11.17 -0.83 -2.30
C ILE A 127 12.07 -1.88 -1.63
N ILE A 128 13.33 -1.57 -1.36
CA ILE A 128 14.21 -2.48 -0.60
C ILE A 128 13.66 -2.70 0.81
N ALA A 129 13.17 -1.66 1.48
CA ALA A 129 12.57 -1.80 2.81
C ALA A 129 11.31 -2.68 2.78
N ASP A 130 10.46 -2.53 1.75
CA ASP A 130 9.30 -3.39 1.52
C ASP A 130 9.71 -4.86 1.33
N CYS A 131 10.68 -5.12 0.45
CA CYS A 131 11.20 -6.48 0.22
C CYS A 131 11.73 -7.10 1.50
N GLN A 132 12.47 -6.34 2.33
CA GLN A 132 12.97 -6.83 3.62
C GLN A 132 11.80 -7.22 4.55
N VAL A 133 10.72 -6.43 4.61
CA VAL A 133 9.53 -6.79 5.40
C VAL A 133 8.92 -8.09 4.91
N TYR A 134 8.67 -8.24 3.60
CA TYR A 134 8.04 -9.45 3.06
C TYR A 134 8.92 -10.70 3.22
N LEU A 135 10.24 -10.55 3.06
CA LEU A 135 11.20 -11.63 3.34
C LEU A 135 11.22 -12.02 4.83
N ALA A 136 11.06 -11.07 5.74
CA ALA A 136 10.92 -11.38 7.17
C ALA A 136 9.62 -12.16 7.44
N VAL A 137 8.50 -11.75 6.83
CA VAL A 137 7.22 -12.46 6.94
C VAL A 137 7.34 -13.90 6.43
N LEU A 138 7.91 -14.10 5.23
CA LEU A 138 8.17 -15.45 4.69
C LEU A 138 9.07 -16.29 5.61
N SER A 139 10.03 -15.66 6.28
CA SER A 139 10.91 -16.35 7.24
C SER A 139 10.17 -16.78 8.50
N PHE A 140 9.26 -15.95 9.02
CA PHE A 140 8.47 -16.27 10.22
C PHE A 140 7.50 -17.43 10.01
N ILE A 141 6.99 -17.58 8.79
CA ILE A 141 6.07 -18.65 8.42
C ILE A 141 6.70 -20.04 8.55
N LYS A 142 8.02 -20.15 8.35
CA LYS A 142 8.76 -21.42 8.50
C LYS A 142 8.81 -21.94 9.95
N GLN A 143 8.40 -21.14 10.93
CA GLN A 143 8.27 -21.52 12.35
C GLN A 143 9.55 -22.05 13.04
N GLU A 144 10.72 -21.78 12.48
CA GLU A 144 12.01 -22.14 13.08
C GLU A 144 12.55 -21.03 13.99
N LEU A 145 13.16 -21.40 15.13
CA LEU A 145 13.71 -20.43 16.09
C LEU A 145 14.78 -19.52 15.48
N SER A 146 15.68 -20.09 14.67
CA SER A 146 16.70 -19.37 13.91
C SER A 146 16.09 -18.38 12.92
N SER A 147 14.97 -18.74 12.30
CA SER A 147 14.23 -17.90 11.35
C SER A 147 13.55 -16.71 12.03
N TYR A 148 13.10 -16.84 13.29
CA TYR A 148 12.58 -15.69 14.07
C TYR A 148 13.67 -14.66 14.39
N ILE A 149 14.86 -15.09 14.79
CA ILE A 149 15.98 -14.18 15.08
C ILE A 149 16.40 -13.44 13.81
N LYS A 150 16.55 -14.19 12.71
CA LYS A 150 16.89 -13.63 11.40
C LYS A 150 15.84 -12.64 10.92
N GLY A 151 14.55 -13.00 11.00
CA GLY A 151 13.45 -12.13 10.60
C GLY A 151 13.37 -10.85 11.46
N GLY A 152 13.60 -10.94 12.78
CA GLY A 152 13.67 -9.77 13.66
C GLY A 152 14.80 -8.80 13.28
N TRP A 153 15.96 -9.32 12.89
CA TRP A 153 17.08 -8.50 12.41
C TRP A 153 16.81 -7.86 11.05
N ILE A 154 16.16 -8.60 10.14
CA ILE A 154 15.72 -8.08 8.84
C ILE A 154 14.69 -6.95 9.02
N LEU A 155 13.70 -7.13 9.90
CA LEU A 155 12.76 -6.05 10.26
C LEU A 155 13.49 -4.82 10.81
N ARG A 156 14.60 -5.02 11.53
CA ARG A 156 15.43 -3.92 12.01
C ARG A 156 16.04 -3.09 10.92
N LYS A 157 16.55 -3.76 9.90
CA LYS A 157 17.08 -3.10 8.71
C LYS A 157 15.96 -2.33 7.99
N ALA A 158 14.81 -2.96 7.78
CA ALA A 158 13.66 -2.33 7.12
C ALA A 158 13.19 -1.06 7.85
N TRP A 159 12.99 -1.12 9.18
CA TRP A 159 12.61 0.05 9.99
C TRP A 159 13.56 1.23 9.81
N LYS A 160 14.88 0.99 9.91
CA LYS A 160 15.88 2.06 9.75
C LYS A 160 15.79 2.72 8.38
N MET A 161 15.50 1.94 7.34
CA MET A 161 15.31 2.45 5.99
C MET A 161 14.04 3.29 5.87
N TYR A 162 12.90 2.81 6.40
CA TYR A 162 11.66 3.58 6.45
C TYR A 162 11.83 4.90 7.20
N ASN A 163 12.36 4.85 8.43
CA ASN A 163 12.54 6.03 9.27
C ASN A 163 13.42 7.08 8.58
N LYS A 164 14.52 6.65 7.95
CA LYS A 164 15.39 7.53 7.18
C LYS A 164 14.66 8.14 5.97
N CYS A 165 14.01 7.31 5.14
CA CYS A 165 13.30 7.81 3.96
C CYS A 165 12.17 8.76 4.34
N TYR A 166 11.43 8.45 5.42
CA TYR A 166 10.34 9.27 5.93
C TYR A 166 10.86 10.65 6.34
N SER A 167 11.98 10.71 7.09
CA SER A 167 12.63 11.97 7.49
C SER A 167 13.17 12.75 6.29
N ASP A 168 13.87 12.09 5.38
CA ASP A 168 14.46 12.72 4.18
C ASP A 168 13.35 13.35 3.30
N ILE A 169 12.24 12.64 3.09
CA ILE A 169 11.11 13.13 2.29
C ILE A 169 10.39 14.30 2.99
N THR A 170 10.18 14.22 4.32
CA THR A 170 9.59 15.34 5.08
C THR A 170 10.42 16.61 4.91
N HIS A 171 11.74 16.52 5.05
CA HIS A 171 12.62 17.68 4.86
C HIS A 171 12.57 18.23 3.43
N LEU A 172 12.46 17.35 2.42
CA LEU A 172 12.30 17.77 1.03
C LEU A 172 10.96 18.51 0.80
N GLN A 173 9.86 18.05 1.42
CA GLN A 173 8.56 18.70 1.35
C GLN A 173 8.60 20.08 2.04
N GLU A 174 9.14 20.15 3.26
CA GLU A 174 9.29 21.41 4.00
C GLU A 174 10.16 22.44 3.26
N GLY A 175 11.30 21.98 2.71
CA GLY A 175 12.19 22.84 1.91
C GLY A 175 11.53 23.36 0.63
N SER A 176 10.62 22.58 0.04
CA SER A 176 9.85 23.00 -1.14
C SER A 176 8.76 24.00 -0.76
N ARG A 177 8.06 23.78 0.36
CA ARG A 177 7.04 24.68 0.91
C ARG A 177 7.62 26.05 1.30
N ARG A 178 8.78 26.07 1.96
CA ARG A 178 9.49 27.31 2.31
C ARG A 178 9.89 28.14 1.08
N ARG A 179 10.38 27.47 0.02
CA ARG A 179 10.73 28.13 -1.25
C ARG A 179 9.49 28.74 -1.91
N ALA A 180 8.38 28.02 -1.95
CA ALA A 180 7.12 28.52 -2.49
C ALA A 180 6.61 29.77 -1.73
N SER A 181 6.66 29.76 -0.40
CA SER A 181 6.27 30.91 0.42
C SER A 181 7.17 32.14 0.20
N GLN A 182 8.48 31.95 0.02
CA GLN A 182 9.41 33.04 -0.28
C GLN A 182 9.18 33.64 -1.67
N GLN A 183 8.82 32.82 -2.67
CA GLN A 183 8.49 33.29 -4.01
C GLN A 183 7.17 34.07 -4.07
N GLN A 184 6.17 33.69 -3.26
CA GLN A 184 4.94 34.45 -3.12
C GLN A 184 5.14 35.79 -2.39
N ALA A 185 6.04 35.85 -1.41
CA ALA A 185 6.36 37.09 -0.69
C ALA A 185 7.20 38.09 -1.52
N ALA A 186 7.89 37.62 -2.57
CA ALA A 186 8.71 38.45 -3.46
C ALA A 186 7.95 38.97 -4.70
N ALA A 187 6.67 38.60 -4.89
CA ALA A 187 5.85 39.16 -5.95
C ALA A 187 5.49 40.63 -5.63
N PRO A 188 5.72 41.59 -6.55
CA PRO A 188 5.42 42.99 -6.29
C PRO A 188 3.90 43.18 -6.08
N PRO A 189 3.46 44.10 -5.19
CA PRO A 189 2.05 44.40 -5.03
C PRO A 189 1.53 44.94 -6.37
N SER A 190 0.49 44.30 -6.92
CA SER A 190 -0.24 44.86 -8.04
C SER A 190 -0.85 46.18 -7.60
N LEU A 191 -0.30 47.29 -8.08
CA LEU A 191 -0.83 48.63 -7.85
C LEU A 191 -2.26 48.68 -8.36
N SER A 192 -3.22 48.68 -7.43
CA SER A 192 -4.57 49.16 -7.69
C SER A 192 -4.49 50.66 -7.97
N SER A 193 -4.42 51.03 -9.24
CA SER A 193 -4.72 52.38 -9.69
C SER A 193 -6.05 52.33 -10.43
N SER A 194 -7.06 52.86 -9.76
CA SER A 194 -8.26 53.38 -10.37
C SER A 194 -7.88 54.47 -11.36
N ASP A 195 -8.12 54.24 -12.65
CA ASP A 195 -8.50 55.33 -13.54
C ASP A 195 -9.35 54.83 -14.70
N ALA A 196 -10.49 55.50 -14.87
CA ALA A 196 -11.43 55.25 -15.93
C ALA A 196 -10.98 55.99 -17.20
N SER A 197 -10.89 55.28 -18.33
CA SER A 197 -11.35 55.79 -19.63
C SER A 197 -11.26 54.74 -20.73
N HIS A 198 -12.30 54.77 -21.56
CA HIS A 198 -12.55 53.92 -22.72
C HIS A 198 -11.40 53.93 -23.74
N HIS A 199 -11.05 52.77 -24.29
CA HIS A 199 -11.11 52.52 -25.73
C HIS A 199 -10.99 51.01 -26.03
N SER A 200 -11.99 50.52 -26.74
CA SER A 200 -12.17 49.16 -27.26
C SER A 200 -11.14 48.77 -28.32
N ARG A 201 -10.32 47.73 -28.06
CA ARG A 201 -9.67 46.89 -29.08
C ARG A 201 -9.55 45.44 -28.62
N SER A 202 -9.75 44.55 -29.58
CA SER A 202 -9.96 43.11 -29.49
C SER A 202 -8.98 42.34 -28.59
N SER A 203 -9.54 41.58 -27.66
CA SER A 203 -8.86 40.56 -26.88
C SER A 203 -8.63 39.30 -27.70
N SER A 204 -7.41 39.11 -28.19
CA SER A 204 -6.88 37.78 -28.50
C SER A 204 -6.54 37.08 -27.17
N PRO A 205 -6.86 35.78 -26.99
CA PRO A 205 -6.42 35.07 -25.80
C PRO A 205 -4.89 34.93 -25.87
N GLY A 206 -4.19 35.63 -24.98
CA GLY A 206 -2.76 35.41 -24.76
C GLY A 206 -2.52 33.96 -24.36
N PRO A 207 -1.35 33.38 -24.67
CA PRO A 207 -1.07 32.00 -24.37
C PRO A 207 -1.23 31.78 -22.86
N SER A 208 -2.02 30.77 -22.49
CA SER A 208 -2.08 30.20 -21.15
C SER A 208 -0.68 30.12 -20.56
N PRO A 209 -0.48 30.31 -19.24
CA PRO A 209 0.84 30.15 -18.63
C PRO A 209 1.33 28.75 -18.97
N SER A 210 2.24 28.67 -19.93
CA SER A 210 2.87 27.44 -20.36
C SER A 210 3.51 26.85 -19.11
N LEU A 211 3.02 25.70 -18.66
CA LEU A 211 3.69 24.87 -17.67
C LEU A 211 5.15 24.77 -18.12
N ARG A 212 6.06 25.36 -17.35
CA ARG A 212 7.49 25.21 -17.63
C ARG A 212 7.80 23.71 -17.51
N PRO A 213 8.57 23.10 -18.42
CA PRO A 213 9.02 21.71 -18.31
C PRO A 213 9.92 21.43 -17.08
N ASP A 214 10.09 22.41 -16.18
CA ASP A 214 11.12 22.52 -15.16
C ASP A 214 10.63 22.23 -13.73
N ASP A 215 9.34 21.91 -13.52
CA ASP A 215 8.83 21.54 -12.20
C ASP A 215 8.70 20.02 -12.07
N ILE A 216 9.48 19.45 -11.15
CA ILE A 216 9.14 18.12 -10.60
C ILE A 216 7.77 18.28 -9.95
N SER A 217 6.81 17.55 -10.46
CA SER A 217 5.45 17.44 -9.96
C SER A 217 5.45 17.24 -8.43
N PRO A 218 4.97 18.21 -7.62
CA PRO A 218 4.74 18.05 -6.19
C PRO A 218 4.01 16.73 -5.87
N GLU A 219 3.15 16.30 -6.80
CA GLU A 219 2.40 15.06 -6.75
C GLU A 219 3.31 13.82 -6.69
N ALA A 220 4.48 13.82 -7.35
CA ALA A 220 5.43 12.70 -7.28
C ALA A 220 6.13 12.61 -5.90
N LEU A 221 6.40 13.74 -5.25
CA LEU A 221 6.98 13.76 -3.91
C LEU A 221 5.93 13.35 -2.86
N ASP A 222 4.70 13.82 -3.01
CA ASP A 222 3.58 13.44 -2.14
C ASP A 222 3.23 11.95 -2.28
N ARG A 223 3.26 11.42 -3.51
CA ARG A 223 3.14 9.97 -3.74
C ARG A 223 4.24 9.19 -3.01
N LEU A 224 5.49 9.64 -3.12
CA LEU A 224 6.61 8.97 -2.47
C LEU A 224 6.50 9.02 -0.94
N LYS A 225 6.01 10.16 -0.41
CA LYS A 225 5.65 10.30 1.00
C LYS A 225 4.55 9.31 1.39
N GLY A 226 3.54 9.11 0.54
CA GLY A 226 2.49 8.10 0.74
C GLY A 226 3.07 6.69 0.83
N SER A 227 3.96 6.34 -0.11
CA SER A 227 4.61 5.03 -0.17
C SER A 227 5.39 4.71 1.10
N VAL A 228 6.24 5.63 1.58
CA VAL A 228 7.02 5.41 2.82
C VAL A 228 6.15 5.44 4.07
N SER A 229 5.08 6.24 4.07
CA SER A 229 4.18 6.38 5.23
C SER A 229 3.42 5.08 5.51
N PHE A 230 3.15 4.26 4.49
CA PHE A 230 2.57 2.92 4.69
C PHE A 230 3.45 2.05 5.59
N GLY A 231 4.71 1.82 5.19
CA GLY A 231 5.63 1.01 5.97
C GLY A 231 5.95 1.62 7.33
N TYR A 232 6.24 2.92 7.37
CA TYR A 232 6.48 3.66 8.62
C TYR A 232 5.30 3.54 9.60
N GLY A 233 4.08 3.71 9.10
CA GLY A 233 2.85 3.63 9.88
C GLY A 233 2.59 2.22 10.41
N LEU A 234 2.77 1.18 9.58
CA LEU A 234 2.64 -0.21 10.00
C LEU A 234 3.62 -0.58 11.11
N PHE A 235 4.88 -0.15 11.05
CA PHE A 235 5.84 -0.41 12.13
C PHE A 235 5.39 0.23 13.44
N HIS A 236 5.04 1.51 13.42
CA HIS A 236 4.56 2.23 14.60
C HIS A 236 3.30 1.56 15.19
N LEU A 237 2.34 1.21 14.35
CA LEU A 237 1.09 0.58 14.76
C LEU A 237 1.33 -0.82 15.34
N CYS A 238 2.02 -1.70 14.61
CA CYS A 238 2.32 -3.06 15.04
C CYS A 238 3.08 -3.09 16.36
N ILE A 239 4.08 -2.24 16.54
CA ILE A 239 4.84 -2.17 17.79
C ILE A 239 3.98 -1.65 18.94
N SER A 240 3.08 -0.68 18.69
CA SER A 240 2.17 -0.17 19.73
C SER A 240 1.14 -1.18 20.25
N MET A 241 0.98 -2.31 19.54
CA MET A 241 0.09 -3.42 19.94
C MET A 241 0.84 -4.55 20.64
N VAL A 242 2.17 -4.50 20.72
CA VAL A 242 2.96 -5.53 21.39
C VAL A 242 2.72 -5.46 22.91
N PRO A 243 2.30 -6.56 23.55
CA PRO A 243 2.07 -6.59 24.99
C PRO A 243 3.28 -6.11 25.81
N PRO A 244 3.07 -5.40 26.95
CA PRO A 244 4.15 -4.80 27.74
C PRO A 244 5.27 -5.76 28.15
N HIS A 245 4.92 -7.02 28.43
CA HIS A 245 5.88 -8.04 28.83
C HIS A 245 6.85 -8.44 27.71
N LEU A 246 6.50 -8.18 26.44
CA LEU A 246 7.34 -8.43 25.26
C LEU A 246 8.13 -7.17 24.82
N LEU A 247 7.83 -5.99 25.38
CA LEU A 247 8.50 -4.74 24.99
C LEU A 247 10.00 -4.75 25.27
N LYS A 248 10.48 -5.54 26.24
CA LYS A 248 11.93 -5.68 26.49
C LYS A 248 12.68 -6.22 25.26
N ILE A 249 12.08 -7.15 24.52
CA ILE A 249 12.65 -7.73 23.31
C ILE A 249 12.58 -6.72 22.15
N VAL A 250 11.48 -5.99 22.06
CA VAL A 250 11.31 -4.93 21.04
C VAL A 250 12.28 -3.76 21.27
N ASN A 251 12.45 -3.32 22.50
CA ASN A 251 13.38 -2.26 22.89
C ASN A 251 14.83 -2.65 22.61
N LEU A 252 15.18 -3.94 22.77
CA LEU A 252 16.48 -4.48 22.39
C LEU A 252 16.74 -4.35 20.87
N LEU A 253 15.70 -4.48 20.05
CA LEU A 253 15.78 -4.27 18.61
C LEU A 253 15.78 -2.78 18.22
N GLY A 254 15.28 -1.89 19.10
CA GLY A 254 15.37 -0.44 18.98
C GLY A 254 14.33 0.20 18.07
N PHE A 255 13.08 -0.29 18.11
CA PHE A 255 11.95 0.29 17.39
C PHE A 255 11.08 1.13 18.34
N PRO A 256 10.85 2.43 18.05
CA PRO A 256 9.78 3.16 18.73
C PRO A 256 8.42 2.70 18.19
N GLY A 257 7.46 2.45 19.09
CA GLY A 257 6.05 2.24 18.74
C GLY A 257 5.22 3.40 19.24
N ASP A 258 4.45 4.01 18.34
CA ASP A 258 3.53 5.10 18.68
C ASP A 258 2.28 4.93 17.83
N ARG A 259 1.16 4.62 18.49
CA ARG A 259 -0.10 4.32 17.83
C ARG A 259 -0.63 5.51 17.02
N LEU A 260 -0.54 6.72 17.56
CA LEU A 260 -1.07 7.93 16.90
C LEU A 260 -0.24 8.27 15.67
N GLN A 261 1.10 8.19 15.78
CA GLN A 261 1.97 8.35 14.61
C GLN A 261 1.71 7.27 13.56
N GLY A 262 1.49 6.03 14.00
CA GLY A 262 1.15 4.91 13.12
C GLY A 262 -0.11 5.17 12.30
N LEU A 263 -1.21 5.53 12.98
CA LEU A 263 -2.50 5.82 12.35
C LEU A 263 -2.45 7.06 11.45
N SER A 264 -1.76 8.12 11.88
CA SER A 264 -1.59 9.34 11.07
C SER A 264 -0.82 9.05 9.78
N ALA A 265 0.26 8.27 9.84
CA ALA A 265 1.02 7.88 8.67
C ALA A 265 0.23 6.97 7.71
N LEU A 266 -0.56 6.03 8.24
CA LEU A 266 -1.44 5.18 7.43
C LEU A 266 -2.56 5.99 6.76
N THR A 267 -3.14 6.95 7.47
CA THR A 267 -4.15 7.88 6.91
C THR A 267 -3.56 8.73 5.79
N TYR A 268 -2.34 9.24 5.97
CA TYR A 268 -1.64 9.95 4.88
C TYR A 268 -1.40 9.02 3.68
N ALA A 269 -0.98 7.78 3.92
CA ALA A 269 -0.74 6.80 2.87
C ALA A 269 -2.04 6.45 2.11
N SER A 270 -3.18 6.32 2.81
CA SER A 270 -4.47 5.97 2.20
C SER A 270 -5.02 7.02 1.25
N GLU A 271 -4.71 8.30 1.47
CA GLU A 271 -5.10 9.40 0.58
C GLU A 271 -4.12 9.67 -0.56
N SER A 272 -3.01 8.93 -0.61
CA SER A 272 -1.99 9.13 -1.65
C SER A 272 -2.37 8.45 -2.97
N LYS A 273 -1.67 8.83 -4.05
CA LYS A 273 -1.76 8.16 -5.37
C LYS A 273 -0.72 7.03 -5.52
N ASP A 274 -0.21 6.49 -4.42
CA ASP A 274 0.75 5.38 -4.45
C ASP A 274 0.03 4.04 -4.50
N MET A 275 0.66 3.02 -5.08
CA MET A 275 0.09 1.67 -5.16
C MET A 275 -0.23 1.06 -3.79
N LYS A 276 0.38 1.56 -2.71
CA LYS A 276 0.14 1.12 -1.34
C LYS A 276 -1.07 1.78 -0.67
N ALA A 277 -1.63 2.85 -1.26
CA ALA A 277 -2.78 3.57 -0.68
C ALA A 277 -4.01 2.68 -0.41
N PRO A 278 -4.39 1.76 -1.33
CA PRO A 278 -5.45 0.80 -1.05
C PRO A 278 -5.13 -0.15 0.11
N LEU A 279 -3.87 -0.58 0.24
CA LEU A 279 -3.43 -1.44 1.34
C LEU A 279 -3.45 -0.70 2.69
N ALA A 280 -3.10 0.58 2.70
CA ALA A 280 -3.23 1.44 3.89
C ALA A 280 -4.69 1.57 4.32
N THR A 281 -5.61 1.72 3.36
CA THR A 281 -7.06 1.74 3.61
C THR A 281 -7.52 0.44 4.29
N LEU A 282 -7.10 -0.72 3.77
CA LEU A 282 -7.42 -2.02 4.38
C LEU A 282 -6.81 -2.17 5.79
N ALA A 283 -5.59 -1.68 6.01
CA ALA A 283 -4.95 -1.72 7.32
C ALA A 283 -5.72 -0.89 8.37
N LEU A 284 -6.24 0.28 7.99
CA LEU A 284 -7.09 1.12 8.84
C LEU A 284 -8.43 0.44 9.14
N LEU A 285 -9.11 -0.09 8.12
CA LEU A 285 -10.36 -0.85 8.29
C LEU A 285 -10.15 -2.04 9.24
N TRP A 286 -9.07 -2.78 9.05
CA TRP A 286 -8.71 -3.90 9.92
C TRP A 286 -8.42 -3.45 11.35
N TYR A 287 -7.67 -2.36 11.53
CA TYR A 287 -7.39 -1.81 12.85
C TYR A 287 -8.68 -1.45 13.60
N HIS A 288 -9.55 -0.66 12.98
CA HIS A 288 -10.77 -0.16 13.62
C HIS A 288 -11.84 -1.23 13.83
N THR A 289 -11.94 -2.22 12.94
CA THR A 289 -13.00 -3.25 13.01
C THR A 289 -12.56 -4.57 13.64
N VAL A 290 -11.26 -4.78 13.85
CA VAL A 290 -10.73 -6.06 14.38
C VAL A 290 -9.83 -5.82 15.57
N VAL A 291 -8.73 -5.07 15.42
CA VAL A 291 -7.75 -4.88 16.50
C VAL A 291 -8.36 -4.14 17.67
N GLN A 292 -8.91 -2.95 17.43
CA GLN A 292 -9.36 -2.07 18.49
C GLN A 292 -10.46 -2.73 19.34
N PRO A 293 -11.49 -3.39 18.75
CA PRO A 293 -12.46 -4.16 19.53
C PRO A 293 -11.87 -5.36 20.28
N PHE A 294 -10.86 -6.05 19.71
CA PHE A 294 -10.31 -7.27 20.30
C PHE A 294 -9.40 -6.99 21.51
N PHE A 295 -8.52 -5.99 21.41
CA PHE A 295 -7.54 -5.71 22.46
C PHE A 295 -8.08 -4.76 23.55
N ALA A 296 -9.29 -4.22 23.38
CA ALA A 296 -9.88 -3.20 24.27
C ALA A 296 -8.87 -2.10 24.64
N LEU A 297 -8.04 -1.68 23.66
CA LEU A 297 -6.86 -0.85 23.88
C LEU A 297 -7.25 0.39 24.70
N ASP A 298 -6.85 0.37 25.97
CA ASP A 298 -6.90 1.49 26.93
C ASP A 298 -8.26 2.18 27.13
N GLY A 299 -9.38 1.49 26.91
CA GLY A 299 -10.70 2.13 26.99
C GLY A 299 -10.94 3.17 25.90
N SER A 300 -10.20 3.08 24.78
CA SER A 300 -10.41 3.89 23.59
C SER A 300 -11.86 3.79 23.11
N ASP A 301 -12.40 4.92 22.64
CA ASP A 301 -13.77 5.01 22.17
C ASP A 301 -13.97 4.10 20.95
N THR A 302 -14.44 2.87 21.19
CA THR A 302 -14.82 1.90 20.15
C THR A 302 -15.82 2.52 19.17
N GLN A 303 -16.63 3.48 19.63
CA GLN A 303 -17.55 4.21 18.77
C GLN A 303 -16.81 5.13 17.79
N ALA A 304 -15.76 5.84 18.24
CA ALA A 304 -14.93 6.66 17.35
C ALA A 304 -14.23 5.81 16.30
N GLY A 305 -13.68 4.65 16.69
CA GLY A 305 -13.09 3.71 15.73
C GLY A 305 -14.09 3.19 14.70
N LEU A 306 -15.31 2.85 15.16
CA LEU A 306 -16.39 2.41 14.28
C LEU A 306 -16.85 3.51 13.31
N MET A 307 -16.95 4.75 13.78
CA MET A 307 -17.27 5.91 12.94
C MET A 307 -16.19 6.13 11.87
N GLU A 308 -14.92 5.97 12.21
CA GLU A 308 -13.82 6.07 11.25
C GLU A 308 -13.93 4.98 10.17
N ALA A 309 -14.15 3.73 10.57
CA ALA A 309 -14.35 2.63 9.62
C ALA A 309 -15.53 2.88 8.66
N LYS A 310 -16.64 3.42 9.17
CA LYS A 310 -17.81 3.79 8.34
C LYS A 310 -17.47 4.89 7.34
N SER A 311 -16.78 5.93 7.79
CA SER A 311 -16.32 7.03 6.93
C SER A 311 -15.43 6.51 5.80
N ILE A 312 -14.46 5.65 6.13
CA ILE A 312 -13.58 5.03 5.13
C ILE A 312 -14.39 4.22 4.10
N LEU A 313 -15.31 3.36 4.54
CA LEU A 313 -16.13 2.57 3.61
C LEU A 313 -16.97 3.46 2.68
N GLN A 314 -17.62 4.49 3.22
CA GLN A 314 -18.42 5.42 2.44
C GLN A 314 -17.59 6.18 1.40
N GLN A 315 -16.41 6.68 1.79
CA GLN A 315 -15.52 7.41 0.87
C GLN A 315 -14.97 6.53 -0.25
N ARG A 316 -14.87 5.22 -0.03
CA ARG A 316 -14.23 4.27 -0.95
C ARG A 316 -15.23 3.44 -1.75
N GLU A 317 -16.53 3.55 -1.47
CA GLU A 317 -17.61 2.82 -2.12
C GLU A 317 -17.59 2.98 -3.65
N ALA A 318 -17.34 4.20 -4.16
CA ALA A 318 -17.27 4.45 -5.60
C ALA A 318 -16.08 3.76 -6.30
N ILE A 319 -15.02 3.45 -5.55
CA ILE A 319 -13.80 2.81 -6.08
C ILE A 319 -13.88 1.28 -5.94
N TYR A 320 -14.59 0.78 -4.93
CA TYR A 320 -14.69 -0.64 -4.60
C TYR A 320 -16.14 -1.15 -4.44
N PRO A 321 -17.05 -0.89 -5.40
CA PRO A 321 -18.48 -1.18 -5.24
C PRO A 321 -18.78 -2.69 -5.11
N ASN A 322 -17.96 -3.54 -5.76
CA ASN A 322 -18.12 -5.00 -5.79
C ASN A 322 -16.91 -5.73 -5.20
N SER A 323 -16.07 -5.05 -4.41
CA SER A 323 -14.92 -5.71 -3.77
C SER A 323 -15.41 -6.62 -2.65
N SER A 324 -15.05 -7.90 -2.71
CA SER A 324 -15.35 -8.86 -1.64
C SER A 324 -14.77 -8.43 -0.29
N LEU A 325 -13.57 -7.83 -0.27
CA LEU A 325 -12.93 -7.32 0.94
C LEU A 325 -13.67 -6.11 1.54
N PHE A 326 -14.07 -5.13 0.72
CA PHE A 326 -14.82 -3.99 1.23
C PHE A 326 -16.23 -4.40 1.70
N MET A 327 -16.86 -5.35 1.00
CA MET A 327 -18.13 -5.93 1.43
C MET A 327 -18.00 -6.70 2.75
N PHE A 328 -16.91 -7.44 2.94
CA PHE A 328 -16.57 -8.08 4.21
C PHE A 328 -16.43 -7.03 5.34
N PHE A 329 -15.67 -5.95 5.13
CA PHE A 329 -15.52 -4.90 6.13
C PHE A 329 -16.83 -4.15 6.42
N LYS A 330 -17.72 -4.00 5.44
CA LYS A 330 -19.09 -3.50 5.66
C LYS A 330 -19.87 -4.42 6.61
N GLY A 331 -19.81 -5.74 6.39
CA GLY A 331 -20.38 -6.72 7.31
C GLY A 331 -19.78 -6.64 8.72
N ARG A 332 -18.47 -6.43 8.83
CA ARG A 332 -17.77 -6.23 10.12
C ARG A 332 -18.31 -5.02 10.89
N VAL A 333 -18.47 -3.89 10.22
CA VAL A 333 -19.05 -2.68 10.81
C VAL A 333 -20.48 -2.94 11.28
N GLN A 334 -21.33 -3.54 10.43
CA GLN A 334 -22.72 -3.85 10.81
C GLN A 334 -22.80 -4.81 11.99
N ARG A 335 -21.91 -5.81 12.06
CA ARG A 335 -21.82 -6.73 13.21
C ARG A 335 -21.46 -5.98 14.49
N LEU A 336 -20.51 -5.04 14.44
CA LEU A 336 -20.13 -4.20 15.59
C LEU A 336 -21.23 -3.23 16.00
N GLU A 337 -22.11 -2.82 15.07
CA GLU A 337 -23.33 -2.06 15.34
C GLU A 337 -24.50 -2.94 15.83
N CYS A 338 -24.28 -4.23 16.07
CA CYS A 338 -25.31 -5.22 16.42
C CYS A 338 -26.41 -5.38 15.36
N GLN A 339 -26.19 -4.95 14.13
CA GLN A 339 -27.10 -5.15 12.98
C GLN A 339 -26.82 -6.52 12.34
N ILE A 340 -27.07 -7.59 13.09
CA ILE A 340 -26.61 -8.94 12.75
C ILE A 340 -27.17 -9.44 11.41
N SER A 341 -28.46 -9.23 11.14
CA SER A 341 -29.08 -9.69 9.89
C SER A 341 -28.51 -8.94 8.67
N SER A 342 -28.24 -7.64 8.80
CA SER A 342 -27.56 -6.88 7.75
C SER A 342 -26.11 -7.34 7.54
N ALA A 343 -25.40 -7.63 8.64
CA ALA A 343 -24.06 -8.19 8.57
C ALA A 343 -24.04 -9.54 7.85
N LEU A 344 -24.99 -10.43 8.13
CA LEU A 344 -25.14 -11.71 7.42
C LEU A 344 -25.34 -11.52 5.91
N THR A 345 -26.18 -10.58 5.49
CA THR A 345 -26.33 -10.24 4.07
C THR A 345 -25.00 -9.81 3.47
N SER A 346 -24.33 -8.83 4.07
CA SER A 346 -23.03 -8.35 3.56
C SER A 346 -21.96 -9.45 3.50
N PHE A 347 -21.90 -10.34 4.50
CA PHE A 347 -20.94 -11.46 4.47
C PHE A 347 -21.28 -12.51 3.41
N ARG A 348 -22.57 -12.74 3.12
CA ARG A 348 -22.99 -13.62 2.01
C ARG A 348 -22.67 -13.01 0.66
N ASP A 349 -22.95 -11.72 0.47
CA ASP A 349 -22.58 -10.99 -0.75
C ASP A 349 -21.05 -11.01 -0.96
N ALA A 350 -20.28 -10.79 0.11
CA ALA A 350 -18.82 -10.88 0.08
C ALA A 350 -18.33 -12.29 -0.30
N LEU A 351 -18.97 -13.33 0.23
CA LEU A 351 -18.68 -14.73 -0.08
C LEU A 351 -18.95 -15.06 -1.56
N GLU A 352 -20.06 -14.56 -2.11
CA GLU A 352 -20.41 -14.74 -3.53
C GLU A 352 -19.41 -14.03 -4.45
N LEU A 353 -19.03 -12.79 -4.11
CA LEU A 353 -18.02 -12.02 -4.85
C LEU A 353 -16.61 -12.64 -4.77
N ALA A 354 -16.34 -13.45 -3.75
CA ALA A 354 -15.07 -14.12 -3.52
C ALA A 354 -14.97 -15.51 -4.21
N SER A 355 -15.71 -15.78 -5.28
CA SER A 355 -15.80 -17.10 -5.91
C SER A 355 -14.44 -17.78 -6.19
N ASP A 356 -13.45 -16.98 -6.61
CA ASP A 356 -12.10 -17.42 -6.98
C ASP A 356 -11.07 -17.22 -5.84
N GLN A 357 -11.51 -16.84 -4.63
CA GLN A 357 -10.65 -16.40 -3.51
C GLN A 357 -10.99 -17.15 -2.23
N ARG A 358 -10.49 -18.39 -2.11
CA ARG A 358 -10.79 -19.32 -1.02
C ARG A 358 -10.57 -18.71 0.37
N GLU A 359 -9.54 -17.90 0.51
CA GLU A 359 -9.13 -17.22 1.72
C GLU A 359 -10.18 -16.22 2.21
N ILE A 360 -10.71 -15.43 1.27
CA ILE A 360 -11.78 -14.47 1.52
C ILE A 360 -13.08 -15.22 1.83
N GLN A 361 -13.35 -16.32 1.11
CA GLN A 361 -14.50 -17.18 1.40
C GLN A 361 -14.46 -17.70 2.84
N HIS A 362 -13.31 -18.19 3.30
CA HIS A 362 -13.18 -18.72 4.66
C HIS A 362 -13.43 -17.66 5.75
N VAL A 363 -12.89 -16.44 5.60
CA VAL A 363 -13.15 -15.38 6.59
C VAL A 363 -14.62 -14.94 6.58
N CYS A 364 -15.28 -14.94 5.40
CA CYS A 364 -16.72 -14.68 5.31
C CYS A 364 -17.53 -15.78 6.00
N LEU A 365 -17.22 -17.06 5.73
CA LEU A 365 -17.88 -18.21 6.36
C LEU A 365 -17.70 -18.21 7.89
N TYR A 366 -16.51 -17.84 8.38
CA TYR A 366 -16.26 -17.70 9.81
C TYR A 366 -17.19 -16.65 10.45
N GLU A 367 -17.32 -15.47 9.84
CA GLU A 367 -18.20 -14.42 10.32
C GLU A 367 -19.69 -14.80 10.19
N ILE A 368 -20.09 -15.46 9.09
CA ILE A 368 -21.44 -16.02 8.93
C ILE A 368 -21.74 -16.99 10.07
N GLY A 369 -20.81 -17.90 10.38
CA GLY A 369 -20.96 -18.85 11.47
C GLY A 369 -21.22 -18.17 12.81
N TRP A 370 -20.44 -17.15 13.15
CA TRP A 370 -20.64 -16.39 14.40
C TRP A 370 -21.92 -15.56 14.41
N CYS A 371 -22.29 -14.90 13.31
CA CYS A 371 -23.55 -14.19 13.22
C CYS A 371 -24.75 -15.13 13.34
N SER A 372 -24.72 -16.30 12.67
CA SER A 372 -25.76 -17.32 12.82
C SER A 372 -25.83 -17.89 14.24
N MET A 373 -24.70 -18.01 14.96
CA MET A 373 -24.70 -18.38 16.39
C MET A 373 -25.42 -17.32 17.24
N ILE A 374 -25.18 -16.04 16.98
CA ILE A 374 -25.83 -14.92 17.69
C ILE A 374 -27.35 -14.93 17.42
N GLU A 375 -27.78 -15.24 16.20
CA GLU A 375 -29.21 -15.40 15.84
C GLU A 375 -29.82 -16.75 16.26
N LEU A 376 -29.09 -17.60 16.98
CA LEU A 376 -29.52 -18.95 17.41
C LEU A 376 -29.83 -19.92 16.24
N SER A 377 -29.34 -19.60 15.04
CA SER A 377 -29.44 -20.42 13.82
C SER A 377 -28.34 -21.48 13.77
N TYR A 378 -28.34 -22.39 14.75
CA TYR A 378 -27.25 -23.36 14.97
C TYR A 378 -26.95 -24.26 13.77
N ARG A 379 -27.97 -24.60 12.96
CA ARG A 379 -27.78 -25.41 11.75
C ARG A 379 -26.97 -24.68 10.69
N GLU A 380 -27.22 -23.38 10.51
CA GLU A 380 -26.46 -22.55 9.57
C GLU A 380 -25.05 -22.31 10.08
N ALA A 381 -24.92 -22.00 11.38
CA ALA A 381 -23.63 -21.85 12.04
C ALA A 381 -22.75 -23.10 11.86
N TYR A 382 -23.30 -24.29 12.12
CA TYR A 382 -22.60 -25.55 11.93
C TYR A 382 -22.14 -25.76 10.48
N ARG A 383 -23.00 -25.47 9.49
CA ARG A 383 -22.62 -25.58 8.07
C ARG A 383 -21.48 -24.64 7.71
N ALA A 384 -21.54 -23.40 8.18
CA ALA A 384 -20.53 -22.38 7.90
C ALA A 384 -19.18 -22.77 8.53
N PHE A 385 -19.17 -23.14 9.81
CA PHE A 385 -17.93 -23.59 10.47
C PHE A 385 -17.36 -24.87 9.85
N ARG A 386 -18.21 -25.85 9.51
CA ARG A 386 -17.74 -27.05 8.82
C ARG A 386 -17.07 -26.73 7.47
N ALA A 387 -17.66 -25.82 6.70
CA ALA A 387 -17.07 -25.37 5.44
C ALA A 387 -15.72 -24.65 5.63
N THR A 388 -15.47 -24.05 6.80
CA THR A 388 -14.15 -23.50 7.14
C THR A 388 -13.11 -24.57 7.54
N GLU A 389 -13.53 -25.72 8.07
CA GLU A 389 -12.63 -26.83 8.48
C GLU A 389 -12.13 -27.64 7.28
N ASP A 390 -12.96 -27.83 6.26
CA ASP A 390 -12.58 -28.46 4.98
C ASP A 390 -11.59 -27.58 4.17
N GLY A 391 -11.35 -26.36 4.67
CA GLY A 391 -10.45 -25.32 4.21
C GLY A 391 -9.02 -25.39 4.75
N VAL A 392 -8.19 -26.33 4.31
CA VAL A 392 -6.76 -26.34 4.68
C VAL A 392 -6.05 -25.13 4.05
N SER A 393 -5.88 -24.03 4.82
CA SER A 393 -4.57 -23.36 5.06
C SER A 393 -4.67 -21.97 5.70
N LEU A 394 -5.75 -21.19 5.53
CA LEU A 394 -5.69 -19.77 5.94
C LEU A 394 -6.26 -19.44 7.32
N VAL A 395 -7.29 -20.18 7.73
CA VAL A 395 -7.93 -20.01 9.03
C VAL A 395 -6.89 -20.14 10.15
N PRO A 396 -5.93 -21.07 10.14
CA PRO A 396 -4.89 -21.12 11.16
C PRO A 396 -3.86 -20.01 11.09
N VAL A 397 -3.61 -19.28 10.00
CA VAL A 397 -2.58 -18.20 9.99
C VAL A 397 -3.17 -16.88 10.46
N LEU A 398 -4.35 -16.52 9.94
CA LEU A 398 -5.12 -15.40 10.48
C LEU A 398 -5.58 -15.72 11.90
N LEU A 399 -6.19 -16.89 12.17
CA LEU A 399 -6.49 -17.31 13.54
C LEU A 399 -5.25 -17.59 14.38
N ARG A 400 -4.03 -17.90 13.91
CA ARG A 400 -2.85 -17.95 14.80
C ARG A 400 -2.37 -16.55 15.14
N LEU A 401 -2.43 -15.59 14.22
CA LEU A 401 -2.22 -14.18 14.56
C LEU A 401 -3.31 -13.66 15.53
N PHE A 402 -4.55 -14.18 15.47
CA PHE A 402 -5.63 -13.87 16.42
C PHE A 402 -5.64 -14.75 17.70
N ASN A 403 -5.20 -16.02 17.69
CA ASN A 403 -5.24 -16.98 18.82
C ASN A 403 -3.94 -17.08 19.59
N TRP A 404 -2.81 -16.57 19.09
CA TRP A 404 -1.56 -16.58 19.85
C TRP A 404 -1.67 -15.84 21.20
N SER A 405 -2.66 -14.95 21.34
CA SER A 405 -3.01 -14.29 22.61
C SER A 405 -3.93 -15.11 23.54
N VAL A 406 -4.72 -16.06 23.03
CA VAL A 406 -5.74 -16.77 23.82
C VAL A 406 -5.17 -17.99 24.54
N GLN A 407 -4.19 -18.68 23.95
CA GLN A 407 -3.63 -19.91 24.56
C GLN A 407 -2.68 -19.68 25.75
N ARG A 408 -2.40 -18.43 26.15
CA ARG A 408 -1.57 -18.11 27.32
C ARG A 408 -2.29 -17.45 28.49
N SER A 409 -3.58 -17.09 28.36
CA SER A 409 -4.36 -16.55 29.49
C SER A 409 -4.95 -17.65 30.39
N HIS A 410 -4.75 -18.93 30.05
CA HIS A 410 -5.26 -20.09 30.81
C HIS A 410 -4.16 -21.10 31.17
N ARG A 411 -2.92 -20.66 31.36
CA ARG A 411 -1.90 -21.45 32.08
C ARG A 411 -1.17 -20.62 33.10
#